data_AF-A0A959VNJ2-F1
#
_entry.id   AF-A0A959VNJ2-F1
#
_cell.length_a   1.000
_cell.length_b   1.000
_cell.length_c   1.000
_cell.angle_alpha   90.00
_cell.angle_beta   90.00
_cell.angle_gamma   90.00
#
_symmetry.space_group_name_H-M   'P 1'
#
loop_
_entity.id
_entity.type
_entity.pdbx_description
1 polymer ?
#
loop_
_entity_poly.entity_id
_entity_poly.type
_entity_poly.pdbx_seq_one_letter_code
_entity_poly.pdbx_strand_id
1 'polypeptide(L)'
;MSSLIHTCYRVFDLDESIGFYEKLGLKEHHRLPIGDEAVNVYMGHEGDGPRLELTFNYDQEEPYEIGTGYGHIAFVVDDLDTTLDDLAVQGISPEKPPYTVSEGG
;
A
#
# COMPACT_ATOMS: atom_id res chain seq x y z
N MET A 1 14.19 -11.14 -20.97
CA MET A 1 13.32 -11.64 -19.88
C MET A 1 12.60 -10.44 -19.30
N SER A 2 11.30 -10.54 -19.03
CA SER A 2 10.52 -9.51 -18.34
C SER A 2 10.29 -9.92 -16.89
N SER A 3 10.21 -8.95 -16.00
CA SER A 3 9.92 -9.15 -14.57
C SER A 3 8.88 -8.13 -14.13
N LEU A 4 7.90 -8.57 -13.34
CA LEU A 4 6.99 -7.66 -12.64
C LEU A 4 7.74 -7.10 -11.43
N ILE A 5 7.84 -5.78 -11.34
CA ILE A 5 8.68 -5.12 -10.34
C ILE A 5 7.87 -4.45 -9.23
N HIS A 6 6.73 -3.85 -9.56
CA HIS A 6 5.86 -3.17 -8.61
C HIS A 6 4.39 -3.21 -9.08
N THR A 7 3.50 -2.88 -8.15
CA THR A 7 2.14 -2.45 -8.42
C THR A 7 2.04 -0.94 -8.24
N CYS A 8 1.15 -0.29 -8.99
CA CYS A 8 0.95 1.15 -8.95
C CYS A 8 -0.55 1.47 -8.82
N TYR A 9 -0.88 2.38 -7.92
CA TYR A 9 -2.20 3.01 -7.88
C TYR A 9 -2.11 4.44 -7.37
N ARG A 10 -3.17 5.20 -7.63
CA ARG A 10 -3.26 6.61 -7.24
C ARG A 10 -3.77 6.74 -5.81
N VAL A 11 -3.26 7.72 -5.09
CA VAL A 11 -3.68 8.05 -3.72
C VAL A 11 -4.17 9.49 -3.66
N PHE A 12 -5.16 9.73 -2.80
CA PHE A 12 -5.73 11.05 -2.58
C PHE A 12 -4.96 11.84 -1.53
N ASP A 13 -4.59 11.21 -0.41
CA ASP A 13 -3.72 11.79 0.60
C ASP A 13 -2.41 11.00 0.62
N LEU A 14 -1.32 11.66 0.19
CA LEU A 14 -0.01 11.03 0.07
C LEU A 14 0.60 10.71 1.43
N ASP A 15 0.49 11.64 2.40
CA ASP A 15 1.12 11.49 3.71
C ASP A 15 0.38 10.44 4.55
N GLU A 16 -0.95 10.40 4.48
CA GLU A 16 -1.75 9.35 5.10
C GLU A 16 -1.41 7.98 4.51
N SER A 17 -1.27 7.90 3.18
CA SER A 17 -0.93 6.65 2.49
C SER A 17 0.45 6.14 2.87
N ILE A 18 1.48 7.01 2.82
CA ILE A 18 2.84 6.66 3.25
C ILE A 18 2.81 6.21 4.71
N GLY A 19 2.18 7.00 5.59
CA GLY A 19 2.07 6.68 7.00
C GLY A 19 1.42 5.33 7.26
N PHE A 20 0.36 4.95 6.52
CA PHE A 20 -0.23 3.62 6.62
C PHE A 20 0.76 2.51 6.26
N TYR A 21 1.44 2.62 5.11
CA TYR A 21 2.38 1.59 4.66
C TYR A 21 3.63 1.49 5.53
N GLU A 22 4.07 2.58 6.15
CA GLU A 22 5.17 2.55 7.11
C GLU A 22 4.85 1.73 8.37
N LYS A 23 3.58 1.71 8.79
CA LYS A 23 3.13 0.88 9.93
C LYS A 23 3.12 -0.62 9.58
N LEU A 24 3.04 -0.95 8.30
CA LEU A 24 3.26 -2.30 7.77
C LEU A 24 4.74 -2.59 7.51
N GLY A 25 5.65 -1.68 7.85
CA GLY A 25 7.09 -1.87 7.74
C GLY A 25 7.69 -1.49 6.38
N LEU A 26 6.92 -0.88 5.48
CA LEU A 26 7.47 -0.34 4.23
C LEU A 26 8.25 0.94 4.53
N LYS A 27 9.22 1.24 3.67
CA LYS A 27 9.96 2.49 3.68
C LYS A 27 9.95 3.09 2.29
N GLU A 28 9.92 4.42 2.22
CA GLU A 28 10.18 5.13 0.98
C GLU A 28 11.61 4.83 0.52
N HIS A 29 11.74 4.32 -0.70
CA HIS A 29 13.01 4.16 -1.38
C HIS A 29 13.41 5.44 -2.11
N HIS A 30 12.47 6.01 -2.86
CA HIS A 30 12.67 7.24 -3.61
C HIS A 30 11.33 7.82 -4.05
N ARG A 31 11.36 9.11 -4.42
CA ARG A 31 10.25 9.82 -5.05
C ARG A 31 10.69 10.49 -6.35
N LEU A 32 9.81 10.49 -7.34
CA LEU A 32 10.07 11.04 -8.66
C LEU A 32 8.94 12.00 -9.06
N PRO A 33 9.23 13.28 -9.36
CA PRO A 33 8.23 14.18 -9.90
C PRO A 33 7.85 13.77 -11.33
N ILE A 34 6.58 13.94 -11.69
CA ILE A 34 6.04 13.78 -13.04
C ILE A 34 5.66 15.17 -13.52
N GLY A 35 6.64 15.86 -14.12
CA GLY A 35 6.50 17.27 -14.50
C GLY A 35 6.04 18.11 -13.32
N ASP A 36 5.05 18.97 -13.57
CA ASP A 36 4.42 19.83 -12.56
C ASP A 36 3.03 19.30 -12.12
N GLU A 37 2.68 18.06 -12.47
CA GLU A 37 1.31 17.52 -12.32
C GLU A 37 1.17 16.52 -11.16
N ALA A 38 2.22 15.74 -10.90
CA ALA A 38 2.17 14.65 -9.92
C ALA A 38 3.55 14.28 -9.34
N VAL A 39 3.52 13.44 -8.32
CA VAL A 39 4.70 12.75 -7.77
C VAL A 39 4.41 11.26 -7.62
N ASN A 40 5.40 10.45 -7.98
CA ASN A 40 5.45 9.03 -7.64
C ASN A 40 6.30 8.82 -6.41
N VAL A 41 5.80 8.05 -5.44
CA VAL A 41 6.54 7.59 -4.27
C VAL A 41 6.67 6.08 -4.32
N TYR A 42 7.90 5.59 -4.26
CA TYR A 42 8.23 4.17 -4.35
C TYR A 42 8.54 3.63 -2.97
N MET A 43 7.77 2.64 -2.51
CA MET A 43 7.87 2.06 -1.19
C MET A 43 8.13 0.55 -1.24
N GLY A 44 8.81 0.03 -0.23
CA GLY A 44 9.17 -1.38 -0.14
C GLY A 44 9.82 -1.74 1.19
N HIS A 45 10.00 -3.03 1.43
CA HIS A 45 10.78 -3.51 2.58
C HIS A 45 12.28 -3.43 2.29
N GLU A 46 13.06 -3.32 3.36
CA GLU A 46 14.51 -3.40 3.26
C GLU A 46 14.93 -4.73 2.61
N GLY A 47 15.70 -4.65 1.52
CA GLY A 47 16.18 -5.82 0.78
C GLY A 47 15.26 -6.38 -0.31
N ASP A 48 13.98 -5.99 -0.40
CA ASP A 48 13.04 -6.45 -1.44
C ASP A 48 12.83 -5.45 -2.58
N GLY A 49 13.30 -4.21 -2.40
CA GLY A 49 13.17 -3.13 -3.37
C GLY A 49 11.75 -2.52 -3.42
N PRO A 50 11.53 -1.51 -4.28
CA PRO A 50 10.27 -0.76 -4.30
C PRO A 50 9.16 -1.54 -4.99
N ARG A 51 8.38 -2.33 -4.23
CA ARG A 51 7.25 -3.13 -4.73
C ARG A 51 5.95 -2.34 -4.87
N LEU A 52 5.85 -1.20 -4.22
CA LEU A 52 4.67 -0.34 -4.22
C LEU A 52 5.01 1.03 -4.81
N GLU A 53 4.26 1.46 -5.82
CA GLU A 53 4.28 2.81 -6.35
C GLU A 53 2.97 3.52 -6.00
N LEU A 54 3.07 4.66 -5.32
CA LEU A 54 1.96 5.56 -5.04
C LEU A 54 2.07 6.77 -5.96
N THR A 55 1.03 7.05 -6.74
CA THR A 55 0.95 8.28 -7.53
C THR A 55 0.02 9.28 -6.86
N PHE A 56 0.53 10.47 -6.55
CA PHE A 56 -0.24 11.58 -6.03
C PHE A 56 -0.30 12.71 -7.07
N ASN A 57 -1.51 13.07 -7.51
CA ASN A 57 -1.73 14.17 -8.46
C ASN A 57 -2.10 15.43 -7.68
N TYR A 58 -1.42 16.54 -7.95
CA TYR A 58 -1.53 17.74 -7.11
C TYR A 58 -2.91 18.41 -7.16
N ASP A 59 -3.58 18.33 -8.31
CA ASP A 59 -4.89 18.95 -8.55
C ASP A 59 -6.07 18.01 -8.26
N GLN A 60 -5.83 16.83 -7.67
CA GLN A 60 -6.90 15.92 -7.30
C GLN A 60 -7.64 16.46 -6.07
N GLU A 61 -8.90 16.86 -6.25
CA GLU A 61 -9.73 17.43 -5.17
C GLU A 61 -10.58 16.38 -4.42
N GLU A 62 -10.78 15.20 -5.02
CA GLU A 62 -11.66 14.15 -4.48
C GLU A 62 -11.00 12.76 -4.48
N PRO A 63 -11.40 11.82 -3.60
CA PRO A 63 -10.92 10.45 -3.63
C PRO A 63 -11.18 9.72 -4.97
N TYR A 64 -10.25 8.86 -5.38
CA TYR A 64 -10.40 8.05 -6.58
C TYR A 64 -11.46 6.95 -6.44
N GLU A 65 -12.26 6.73 -7.48
CA GLU A 65 -13.09 5.54 -7.62
C GLU A 65 -12.21 4.33 -8.00
N ILE A 66 -12.14 3.31 -7.13
CA ILE A 66 -11.37 2.08 -7.39
C ILE A 66 -12.04 1.22 -8.48
N GLY A 67 -13.37 1.25 -8.57
CA GLY A 67 -14.15 0.34 -9.40
C GLY A 67 -14.16 -1.10 -8.86
N THR A 68 -14.53 -2.06 -9.72
CA THR A 68 -14.70 -3.47 -9.33
C THR A 68 -13.67 -4.42 -9.95
N GLY A 69 -12.67 -3.90 -10.65
CA GLY A 69 -11.65 -4.69 -11.33
C GLY A 69 -10.40 -4.96 -10.48
N TYR A 70 -10.11 -4.09 -9.52
CA TYR A 70 -8.98 -4.23 -8.60
C TYR A 70 -9.42 -4.91 -7.30
N GLY A 71 -8.68 -5.93 -6.87
CA GLY A 71 -8.99 -6.70 -5.68
C GLY A 71 -8.20 -6.24 -4.46
N HIS A 72 -6.92 -6.61 -4.39
CA HIS A 72 -6.04 -6.31 -3.27
C HIS A 72 -4.57 -6.43 -3.67
N ILE A 73 -3.69 -5.91 -2.82
CA ILE A 73 -2.31 -6.36 -2.68
C ILE A 73 -2.22 -7.20 -1.41
N ALA A 74 -1.34 -8.19 -1.41
CA ALA A 74 -1.20 -9.12 -0.29
C ALA A 74 0.17 -8.95 0.37
N PHE A 75 0.17 -9.03 1.70
CA PHE A 75 1.36 -9.04 2.53
C PHE A 75 1.48 -10.39 3.21
N VAL A 76 2.71 -10.88 3.34
CA VAL A 76 3.03 -12.00 4.24
C VAL A 76 3.64 -11.39 5.48
N VAL A 77 3.17 -11.84 6.64
CA VAL A 77 3.70 -11.46 7.95
C VAL A 77 4.02 -12.71 8.73
N ASP A 78 4.97 -12.62 9.64
CA ASP A 78 5.41 -13.77 10.45
C ASP A 78 4.32 -14.22 11.43
N ASP A 79 3.60 -13.27 12.04
CA ASP A 79 2.53 -13.51 13.00
C ASP A 79 1.38 -12.51 12.79
N LEU A 80 0.23 -13.02 12.36
CA LEU A 80 -0.93 -12.20 11.99
C LEU A 80 -1.55 -11.50 13.21
N ASP A 81 -1.66 -12.20 14.33
CA ASP A 81 -2.32 -11.68 15.53
C ASP A 81 -1.53 -10.50 16.12
N THR A 82 -0.21 -10.67 16.26
CA THR A 82 0.72 -9.62 16.70
C THR A 82 0.67 -8.41 15.76
N THR A 83 0.66 -8.66 14.44
CA THR A 83 0.57 -7.57 13.45
C THR A 83 -0.73 -6.78 13.63
N LEU A 84 -1.85 -7.45 13.85
CA LEU A 84 -3.14 -6.78 14.05
C LEU A 84 -3.22 -6.03 15.37
N ASP A 85 -2.65 -6.56 16.44
CA ASP A 85 -2.57 -5.87 17.74
C ASP A 85 -1.74 -4.58 17.63
N ASP A 86 -0.58 -4.63 16.96
CA ASP A 86 0.27 -3.46 16.74
C ASP A 86 -0.40 -2.40 15.86
N LEU A 87 -1.17 -2.81 14.84
CA LEU A 87 -1.96 -1.91 14.02
C LEU A 87 -3.13 -1.30 14.81
N ALA A 88 -3.76 -2.06 15.70
CA ALA A 88 -4.87 -1.60 16.53
C ALA A 88 -4.43 -0.50 17.51
N VAL A 89 -3.24 -0.61 18.11
CA VAL A 89 -2.63 0.45 18.95
C VAL A 89 -2.48 1.77 18.18
N GLN A 90 -2.34 1.67 16.86
CA GLN A 90 -2.16 2.80 15.94
C GLN A 90 -3.48 3.26 15.29
N GLY A 91 -4.61 2.77 15.79
CA GLY A 91 -5.96 3.14 15.35
C GLY A 91 -6.41 2.47 14.05
N ILE A 92 -5.71 1.45 13.56
CA ILE A 92 -6.05 0.72 12.34
C ILE A 92 -6.80 -0.55 12.69
N SER A 93 -7.98 -0.74 12.11
CA SER A 93 -8.79 -1.95 12.29
C SER A 93 -8.98 -2.65 10.96
N PRO A 94 -8.93 -3.99 10.92
CA PRO A 94 -9.21 -4.73 9.70
C PRO A 94 -10.70 -4.61 9.35
N GLU A 95 -11.03 -4.60 8.05
CA GLU A 95 -12.42 -4.61 7.58
C GLU A 95 -13.16 -5.88 8.03
N LYS A 96 -12.44 -7.01 8.12
CA LYS A 96 -12.95 -8.32 8.53
C LYS A 96 -11.98 -9.00 9.49
N PRO A 97 -12.47 -9.75 10.48
CA PRO A 97 -11.60 -10.52 11.37
C PRO A 97 -10.83 -11.60 10.59
N PRO A 98 -9.64 -12.02 11.08
CA PRO A 98 -8.90 -13.14 10.51
C PRO A 98 -9.76 -14.39 10.35
N TYR A 99 -9.60 -15.07 9.23
CA TYR A 99 -10.24 -16.35 8.97
C TYR A 99 -9.31 -17.26 8.16
N THR A 100 -9.49 -18.56 8.33
CA THR A 100 -8.80 -19.55 7.49
C THR A 100 -9.61 -19.77 6.22
N VAL A 101 -8.96 -19.61 5.07
CA VAL A 101 -9.55 -19.98 3.79
C VAL A 101 -9.64 -21.50 3.74
N SER A 102 -10.85 -22.04 3.61
CA SER A 102 -11.06 -23.49 3.40
C SER A 102 -10.90 -23.86 1.93
N GLU A 103 -10.63 -25.14 1.63
CA GLU A 103 -10.62 -25.61 0.24
C GLU A 103 -11.94 -25.26 -0.46
N GLY A 104 -11.84 -24.50 -1.56
CA GLY A 104 -12.98 -24.01 -2.34
C GLY A 104 -13.17 -22.49 -2.31
N GLY A 105 -12.46 -21.77 -1.43
CA GLY A 105 -12.58 -20.33 -1.23
C GLY A 105 -13.22 -19.96 0.10
#